data_AF-A0A6G8AQR7-F1
#
_entry.id   AF-A0A6G8AQR7-F1
#
_cell.length_a   1.000
_cell.length_b   1.000
_cell.length_c   1.000
_cell.angle_alpha   90.00
_cell.angle_beta   90.00
_cell.angle_gamma   90.00
#
_symmetry.space_group_name_H-M   'P 1'
#
loop_
_entity.id
_entity.type
_entity.pdbx_description
1 polymer ?
#
loop_
_entity_poly.entity_id
_entity_poly.type
_entity_poly.pdbx_seq_one_letter_code
_entity_poly.pdbx_strand_id
1 'polypeptide(L)'
;METRKRQNKKKSGPLKKTLFVLLGILVVLLVGATAFLGKTYFDVKNTANKVSQPVKGRVDTTNIKDGEPFSVLLLGLDTGEFGRTDVGRSDTILVATVNPKENKTTLVSVPRDTRMEMVGQGTVEKAAHAYAYGQEKMALDSMEKFLDIPLDHYVWINMEGFEALVDAVDGVEVNNKFEFEQDGHKFPKGKNKLNGEQALAYTRMRYEDPNGDYGRQARQQEVIGAIADRALTFNGVTRYKQILKAIEENMKTDLEPDEMFKIAKDYRNCFTTIDNETLHGNGEMIDGLSYQVIPDEELVRIQTLLKQQLPK
;
A
#
# COMPACT_ATOMS: atom_id res chain seq x y z
N MET A 1 29.86 -80.21 22.25
CA MET A 1 29.48 -78.91 22.84
C MET A 1 29.28 -77.92 21.71
N GLU A 2 28.04 -77.69 21.26
CA GLU A 2 27.68 -76.50 20.48
C GLU A 2 26.22 -76.14 20.77
N THR A 3 26.00 -75.20 21.68
CA THR A 3 24.68 -74.61 21.95
C THR A 3 24.41 -73.50 20.93
N ARG A 4 23.60 -73.78 19.90
CA ARG A 4 23.02 -72.76 19.01
C ARG A 4 21.98 -71.92 19.78
N LYS A 5 22.33 -70.69 20.16
CA LYS A 5 21.37 -69.67 20.63
C LYS A 5 20.41 -69.28 19.49
N ARG A 6 19.14 -69.69 19.57
CA ARG A 6 18.06 -69.12 18.75
C ARG A 6 17.83 -67.67 19.18
N GLN A 7 18.24 -66.70 18.35
CA GLN A 7 17.85 -65.30 18.52
C GLN A 7 16.36 -65.16 18.21
N ASN A 8 15.57 -64.87 19.23
CA ASN A 8 14.14 -64.57 19.09
C ASN A 8 14.01 -63.15 18.50
N LYS A 9 13.89 -63.03 17.17
CA LYS A 9 13.61 -61.74 16.51
C LYS A 9 12.20 -61.30 16.92
N LYS A 10 12.10 -60.36 17.87
CA LYS A 10 10.85 -59.66 18.22
C LYS A 10 10.28 -59.05 16.93
N LYS A 11 9.22 -59.65 16.38
CA LYS A 11 8.47 -59.07 15.25
C LYS A 11 7.90 -57.73 15.72
N SER A 12 8.47 -56.62 15.25
CA SER A 12 7.90 -55.29 15.47
C SER A 12 6.47 -55.29 14.91
N GLY A 13 5.47 -55.12 15.77
CA GLY A 13 4.06 -55.19 15.37
C GLY A 13 3.69 -54.18 14.27
N PRO A 14 2.60 -54.41 13.52
CA PRO A 14 2.17 -53.58 12.39
C PRO A 14 2.00 -52.10 12.77
N LEU A 15 1.63 -51.81 14.02
CA LEU A 15 1.54 -50.47 14.62
C LEU A 15 2.87 -49.69 14.64
N LYS A 16 4.02 -50.36 14.85
CA LYS A 16 5.31 -49.66 14.84
C LYS A 16 5.68 -49.23 13.42
N LYS A 17 5.36 -50.06 12.42
CA LYS A 17 5.64 -49.75 11.01
C LYS A 17 4.75 -48.61 10.50
N THR A 18 3.47 -48.61 10.82
CA THR A 18 2.56 -47.51 10.46
C THR A 18 2.96 -46.20 11.15
N LEU A 19 3.40 -46.24 12.41
CA LEU A 19 3.90 -45.05 13.12
C LEU A 19 5.16 -44.46 12.46
N PHE A 20 6.12 -45.29 12.04
CA PHE A 20 7.30 -44.81 11.31
C PHE A 20 6.97 -44.20 9.94
N VAL A 21 5.98 -44.76 9.24
CA VAL A 21 5.50 -44.21 7.96
C VAL A 21 4.82 -42.86 8.18
N LEU A 22 3.95 -42.74 9.17
CA LEU A 22 3.30 -41.47 9.52
C LEU A 22 4.30 -40.40 9.96
N LEU A 23 5.31 -40.78 10.75
CA LEU A 23 6.40 -39.88 11.14
C LEU A 23 7.22 -39.43 9.93
N GLY A 24 7.52 -40.33 9.00
CA GLY A 24 8.20 -39.99 7.74
C GLY A 24 7.41 -39.00 6.89
N ILE A 25 6.09 -39.21 6.74
CA ILE A 25 5.19 -38.28 6.04
C ILE A 25 5.17 -36.91 6.73
N LEU A 26 5.07 -36.88 8.06
CA LEU A 26 5.10 -35.63 8.83
C LEU A 26 6.42 -34.87 8.62
N VAL A 27 7.57 -35.56 8.65
CA VAL A 27 8.87 -34.93 8.40
C VAL A 27 8.96 -34.38 6.97
N VAL A 28 8.48 -35.11 5.97
CA VAL A 28 8.46 -34.63 4.57
C VAL A 28 7.55 -33.41 4.42
N LEU A 29 6.39 -33.39 5.08
CA LEU A 29 5.49 -32.24 5.10
C LEU A 29 6.12 -31.03 5.81
N LEU A 30 6.80 -31.24 6.94
CA LEU A 30 7.49 -30.18 7.67
C LEU A 30 8.68 -29.61 6.89
N VAL A 31 9.51 -30.46 6.29
CA VAL A 31 10.63 -30.04 5.43
C VAL A 31 10.09 -29.32 4.19
N GLY A 32 9.05 -29.86 3.55
CA GLY A 32 8.37 -29.22 2.42
C GLY A 32 7.80 -27.85 2.77
N ALA A 33 7.11 -27.73 3.91
CA ALA A 33 6.58 -26.46 4.41
C ALA A 33 7.70 -25.48 4.76
N THR A 34 8.77 -25.92 5.41
CA THR A 34 9.93 -25.07 5.76
C THR A 34 10.65 -24.57 4.52
N ALA A 35 10.90 -25.44 3.54
CA ALA A 35 11.52 -25.07 2.27
C ALA A 35 10.61 -24.12 1.46
N PHE A 36 9.30 -24.35 1.48
CA PHE A 36 8.32 -23.48 0.85
C PHE A 36 8.31 -22.08 1.50
N LEU A 37 8.22 -22.01 2.83
CA LEU A 37 8.26 -20.76 3.60
C LEU A 37 9.58 -20.00 3.43
N GLY A 38 10.70 -20.71 3.41
CA GLY A 38 12.01 -20.14 3.13
C GLY A 38 12.07 -19.52 1.74
N LYS A 39 11.60 -20.24 0.71
CA LYS A 39 11.55 -19.74 -0.67
C LYS A 39 10.61 -18.53 -0.81
N THR A 40 9.41 -18.57 -0.23
CA THR A 40 8.49 -17.43 -0.25
C THR A 40 9.12 -16.20 0.41
N TYR A 41 9.81 -16.38 1.53
CA TYR A 41 10.52 -15.28 2.20
C TYR A 41 11.59 -14.67 1.30
N PHE A 42 12.43 -15.50 0.66
CA PHE A 42 13.45 -15.00 -0.27
C PHE A 42 12.85 -14.33 -1.51
N ASP A 43 11.77 -14.88 -2.09
CA ASP A 43 11.10 -14.28 -3.24
C ASP A 43 10.53 -12.90 -2.87
N VAL A 44 9.85 -12.78 -1.73
CA VAL A 44 9.35 -11.49 -1.21
C VAL A 44 10.50 -10.52 -0.95
N LYS A 45 11.56 -10.94 -0.27
CA LYS A 45 12.73 -10.10 0.02
C LYS A 45 13.43 -9.62 -1.26
N ASN A 46 13.52 -10.49 -2.27
CA ASN A 46 14.10 -10.12 -3.57
C ASN A 46 13.25 -9.08 -4.30
N THR A 47 11.93 -9.23 -4.32
CA THR A 47 11.04 -8.22 -4.89
C THR A 47 11.13 -6.91 -4.10
N ALA A 48 11.09 -6.97 -2.76
CA ALA A 48 11.24 -5.81 -1.88
C ALA A 48 12.54 -5.05 -2.17
N ASN A 49 13.66 -5.75 -2.35
CA ASN A 49 14.95 -5.14 -2.73
C ASN A 49 14.92 -4.42 -4.09
N LYS A 50 14.08 -4.86 -5.03
CA LYS A 50 14.00 -4.26 -6.37
C LYS A 50 13.12 -3.01 -6.38
N VAL A 51 12.00 -3.04 -5.66
CA VAL A 51 11.10 -1.89 -5.53
C VAL A 51 11.63 -0.82 -4.57
N SER A 52 12.48 -1.22 -3.62
CA SER A 52 13.19 -0.31 -2.71
C SER A 52 14.24 0.50 -3.47
N GLN A 53 13.99 1.79 -3.61
CA GLN A 53 14.81 2.76 -4.34
C GLN A 53 14.90 4.04 -3.49
N PRO A 54 16.06 4.34 -2.89
CA PRO A 54 16.22 5.55 -2.09
C PRO A 54 16.13 6.80 -2.96
N VAL A 55 15.56 7.87 -2.40
CA VAL A 55 15.42 9.15 -3.11
C VAL A 55 16.75 9.91 -3.09
N LYS A 56 17.39 10.04 -4.26
CA LYS A 56 18.66 10.74 -4.40
C LYS A 56 18.57 12.18 -3.88
N GLY A 57 19.47 12.53 -2.96
CA GLY A 57 19.57 13.90 -2.43
C GLY A 57 18.59 14.23 -1.31
N ARG A 58 17.88 13.21 -0.77
CA ARG A 58 17.29 13.27 0.56
C ARG A 58 18.20 12.56 1.55
N VAL A 59 18.17 13.00 2.81
CA VAL A 59 18.85 12.28 3.89
C VAL A 59 18.14 10.96 4.04
N ASP A 60 18.93 9.89 4.17
CA ASP A 60 18.39 8.57 4.40
C ASP A 60 17.75 8.54 5.78
N THR A 61 16.41 8.59 5.82
CA THR A 61 15.59 8.43 7.03
C THR A 61 15.38 6.95 7.37
N THR A 62 16.10 6.05 6.68
CA THR A 62 16.06 4.61 6.90
C THR A 62 16.26 4.22 8.36
N ASN A 63 15.42 3.28 8.79
CA ASN A 63 15.09 2.85 10.13
C ASN A 63 13.88 3.56 10.73
N ILE A 64 12.70 3.03 10.39
CA ILE A 64 11.56 2.99 11.30
C ILE A 64 12.05 2.46 12.65
N LYS A 65 12.20 3.34 13.64
CA LYS A 65 12.62 2.95 14.99
C LYS A 65 11.48 2.24 15.72
N ASP A 66 11.83 1.30 16.59
CA ASP A 66 10.83 0.51 17.33
C ASP A 66 9.86 1.41 18.09
N GLY A 67 8.57 1.33 17.75
CA GLY A 67 7.50 2.04 18.44
C GLY A 67 7.46 3.55 18.18
N GLU A 68 8.26 4.07 17.26
CA GLU A 68 8.13 5.45 16.79
C GLU A 68 7.07 5.54 15.67
N PRO A 69 6.20 6.57 15.70
CA PRO A 69 5.34 6.90 14.57
C PRO A 69 6.16 7.31 13.34
N PHE A 70 5.64 7.02 12.16
CA PHE A 70 6.26 7.41 10.89
C PHE A 70 5.21 7.85 9.87
N SER A 71 5.66 8.49 8.81
CA SER A 71 4.84 9.08 7.76
C SER A 71 5.23 8.57 6.38
N VAL A 72 4.23 8.41 5.50
CA VAL A 72 4.42 7.91 4.14
C VAL A 72 3.61 8.75 3.16
N LEU A 73 4.26 9.22 2.09
CA LEU A 73 3.59 9.79 0.93
C LEU A 73 3.16 8.66 -0.02
N LEU A 74 1.86 8.50 -0.25
CA LEU A 74 1.29 7.52 -1.18
C LEU A 74 0.86 8.23 -2.47
N LEU A 75 1.41 7.78 -3.60
CA LEU A 75 1.15 8.35 -4.92
C LEU A 75 0.54 7.31 -5.86
N GLY A 76 -0.61 7.64 -6.44
CA GLY A 76 -1.18 6.90 -7.57
C GLY A 76 -0.82 7.58 -8.87
N LEU A 77 0.02 6.95 -9.68
CA LEU A 77 0.55 7.52 -10.92
C LEU A 77 -0.24 7.06 -12.14
N ASP A 78 -0.66 8.02 -12.96
CA ASP A 78 -1.06 7.73 -14.34
C ASP A 78 0.18 7.80 -15.22
N THR A 79 0.83 6.66 -15.42
CA THR A 79 2.02 6.50 -16.28
C THR A 79 1.67 6.28 -17.75
N GLY A 80 0.40 6.40 -18.14
CA GLY A 80 -0.01 6.39 -19.55
C GLY A 80 0.33 5.10 -20.30
N GLU A 81 -0.10 3.94 -19.79
CA GLU A 81 -0.21 2.74 -20.61
C GLU A 81 -0.95 3.08 -21.92
N PHE A 82 -0.49 2.51 -23.04
CA PHE A 82 -0.65 2.96 -24.45
C PHE A 82 0.48 3.83 -25.04
N GLY A 83 1.73 3.63 -24.63
CA GLY A 83 2.90 4.04 -25.43
C GLY A 83 3.30 5.52 -25.33
N ARG A 84 3.03 6.18 -24.20
CA ARG A 84 3.64 7.48 -23.89
C ARG A 84 4.97 7.30 -23.15
N THR A 85 5.95 8.15 -23.45
CA THR A 85 7.25 8.24 -22.74
C THR A 85 7.22 9.28 -21.62
N ASP A 86 6.04 9.68 -21.16
CA ASP A 86 5.90 10.71 -20.13
C ASP A 86 6.08 10.07 -18.73
N VAL A 87 6.67 10.84 -17.81
CA VAL A 87 6.97 10.40 -16.44
C VAL A 87 5.68 10.15 -15.64
N GLY A 88 4.55 10.69 -16.12
CA GLY A 88 3.23 10.55 -15.50
C GLY A 88 2.94 11.63 -14.46
N ARG A 89 1.68 11.72 -14.04
CA ARG A 89 1.23 12.63 -12.97
C ARG A 89 0.68 11.83 -11.80
N SER A 90 0.78 12.38 -10.60
CA SER A 90 0.14 11.80 -9.42
C SER A 90 -1.32 12.26 -9.33
N ASP A 91 -2.22 11.40 -9.83
CA ASP A 91 -3.67 11.66 -9.81
C ASP A 91 -4.32 11.33 -8.46
N THR A 92 -3.63 10.52 -7.66
CA THR A 92 -3.95 10.26 -6.26
C THR A 92 -2.76 10.67 -5.41
N ILE A 93 -2.99 11.50 -4.39
CA ILE A 93 -1.96 11.97 -3.46
C ILE A 93 -2.54 11.82 -2.06
N LEU A 94 -1.95 10.93 -1.27
CA LEU A 94 -2.35 10.70 0.13
C LEU A 94 -1.12 10.77 1.02
N VAL A 95 -1.32 11.22 2.25
CA VAL A 95 -0.32 11.13 3.31
C VAL A 95 -0.85 10.24 4.41
N ALA A 96 -0.10 9.20 4.73
CA ALA A 96 -0.40 8.29 5.82
C ALA A 96 0.54 8.58 7.01
N THR A 97 -0.01 8.76 8.20
CA THR A 97 0.76 8.74 9.45
C THR A 97 0.39 7.50 10.23
N VAL A 98 1.36 6.63 10.52
CA VAL A 98 1.16 5.37 11.23
C VAL A 98 1.66 5.54 12.66
N ASN A 99 0.74 5.50 13.62
CA ASN A 99 1.03 5.79 15.03
C ASN A 99 0.80 4.55 15.92
N PRO A 100 1.86 3.82 16.31
CA PRO A 100 1.75 2.62 17.14
C PRO A 100 1.35 2.92 18.59
N LYS A 101 1.52 4.16 19.07
CA LYS A 101 1.11 4.55 20.42
C LYS A 101 -0.42 4.63 20.54
N GLU A 102 -1.08 5.03 19.46
CA GLU A 102 -2.54 5.09 19.36
C GLU A 102 -3.15 3.86 18.64
N ASN A 103 -2.32 2.96 18.11
CA ASN A 103 -2.72 1.82 17.27
C ASN A 103 -3.64 2.24 16.10
N LYS A 104 -3.31 3.36 15.45
CA LYS A 104 -4.10 3.87 14.33
C LYS A 104 -3.24 4.43 13.21
N THR A 105 -3.83 4.48 12.02
CA THR A 105 -3.30 5.20 10.87
C THR A 105 -4.23 6.37 10.56
N THR A 106 -3.68 7.55 10.30
CA THR A 106 -4.44 8.67 9.75
C THR A 106 -4.05 8.84 8.29
N LEU A 107 -5.05 8.81 7.39
CA LEU A 107 -4.86 8.90 5.95
C LEU A 107 -5.51 10.20 5.44
N VAL A 108 -4.68 11.16 5.04
CA VAL A 108 -5.13 12.46 4.54
C VAL A 108 -5.03 12.48 3.02
N SER A 109 -6.14 12.70 2.33
CA SER A 109 -6.16 12.94 0.89
C SER A 109 -5.86 14.40 0.58
N VAL A 110 -4.92 14.64 -0.35
CA VAL A 110 -4.60 15.97 -0.87
C VAL A 110 -5.13 16.06 -2.30
N PRO A 111 -6.09 16.96 -2.61
CA PRO A 111 -6.58 17.10 -3.97
C PRO A 111 -5.45 17.38 -4.95
N ARG A 112 -5.43 16.67 -6.08
CA ARG A 112 -4.38 16.79 -7.09
C ARG A 112 -4.23 18.22 -7.65
N ASP A 113 -5.32 18.99 -7.63
CA ASP A 113 -5.38 20.38 -8.12
C ASP A 113 -4.97 21.41 -7.03
N THR A 114 -4.55 20.95 -5.84
CA THR A 114 -4.09 21.81 -4.73
C THR A 114 -2.97 22.73 -5.20
N ARG A 115 -3.13 24.04 -4.98
CA ARG A 115 -2.13 25.05 -5.33
C ARG A 115 -1.05 25.10 -4.26
N MET A 116 0.16 24.64 -4.59
CA MET A 116 1.30 24.63 -3.66
C MET A 116 2.62 24.97 -4.36
N GLU A 117 3.64 25.30 -3.58
CA GLU A 117 4.98 25.56 -4.09
C GLU A 117 5.66 24.28 -4.59
N MET A 118 6.29 24.34 -5.77
CA MET A 118 7.15 23.27 -6.30
C MET A 118 8.59 23.49 -5.81
N VAL A 119 8.96 22.78 -4.75
CA VAL A 119 10.27 22.93 -4.10
C VAL A 119 11.39 22.52 -5.06
N GLY A 120 12.40 23.39 -5.18
CA GLY A 120 13.51 23.23 -6.13
C GLY A 120 13.24 23.82 -7.52
N GLN A 121 12.01 24.26 -7.81
CA GLN A 121 11.65 24.90 -9.08
C GLN A 121 11.26 26.38 -8.93
N GLY A 122 10.82 26.80 -7.74
CA GLY A 122 10.47 28.19 -7.46
C GLY A 122 9.15 28.65 -8.10
N THR A 123 8.30 27.71 -8.52
CA THR A 123 6.98 27.95 -9.09
C THR A 123 5.88 27.53 -8.11
N VAL A 124 4.66 28.02 -8.31
CA VAL A 124 3.48 27.60 -7.57
C VAL A 124 2.51 26.97 -8.54
N GLU A 125 2.24 25.68 -8.37
CA GLU A 125 1.51 24.86 -9.33
C GLU A 125 0.58 23.86 -8.61
N LYS A 126 -0.11 23.03 -9.40
CA LYS A 126 -0.93 21.94 -8.90
C LYS A 126 -0.07 20.86 -8.26
N ALA A 127 -0.51 20.30 -7.14
CA ALA A 127 0.18 19.23 -6.44
C ALA A 127 0.50 18.03 -7.36
N ALA A 128 -0.39 17.70 -8.30
CA ALA A 128 -0.22 16.64 -9.30
C ALA A 128 1.06 16.78 -10.16
N HIS A 129 1.58 18.00 -10.30
CA HIS A 129 2.73 18.28 -11.17
C HIS A 129 4.07 18.01 -10.48
N ALA A 130 4.12 17.94 -9.15
CA ALA A 130 5.39 17.80 -8.41
C ALA A 130 6.16 16.55 -8.85
N TYR A 131 5.47 15.40 -9.00
CA TYR A 131 6.08 14.18 -9.52
C TYR A 131 6.47 14.30 -11.00
N ALA A 132 5.64 14.93 -11.83
CA ALA A 132 5.97 15.12 -13.25
C ALA A 132 7.22 15.99 -13.46
N TYR A 133 7.48 16.95 -12.58
CA TYR A 133 8.60 17.89 -12.68
C TYR A 133 9.89 17.39 -12.03
N GLY A 134 9.79 16.71 -10.89
CA GLY A 134 10.99 16.29 -10.13
C GLY A 134 10.85 14.94 -9.45
N GLN A 135 9.94 14.09 -9.93
CA GLN A 135 9.69 12.73 -9.49
C GLN A 135 9.49 12.65 -7.96
N GLU A 136 9.98 11.59 -7.33
CA GLU A 136 9.80 11.33 -5.91
C GLU A 136 10.35 12.47 -5.04
N LYS A 137 11.50 13.04 -5.42
CA LYS A 137 12.16 14.10 -4.65
C LYS A 137 11.30 15.36 -4.55
N MET A 138 10.84 15.89 -5.68
CA MET A 138 10.03 17.12 -5.65
C MET A 138 8.65 16.87 -5.05
N ALA A 139 8.06 15.70 -5.28
CA ALA A 139 6.78 15.33 -4.65
C ALA A 139 6.89 15.33 -3.12
N LEU A 140 7.93 14.69 -2.57
CA LEU A 140 8.18 14.66 -1.13
C LEU A 140 8.51 16.06 -0.59
N ASP A 141 9.51 16.75 -1.14
CA ASP A 141 9.97 18.03 -0.60
C ASP A 141 8.86 19.11 -0.64
N SER A 142 8.06 19.13 -1.70
CA SER A 142 6.94 20.07 -1.85
C SER A 142 5.82 19.76 -0.87
N MET A 143 5.49 18.48 -0.69
CA MET A 143 4.44 18.05 0.24
C MET A 143 4.85 18.22 1.70
N GLU A 144 6.10 17.93 2.06
CA GLU A 144 6.65 18.21 3.39
C GLU A 144 6.56 19.68 3.73
N LYS A 145 6.98 20.56 2.80
CA LYS A 145 6.90 22.00 2.99
C LYS A 145 5.45 22.47 3.14
N PHE A 146 4.54 21.90 2.34
CA PHE A 146 3.14 22.28 2.34
C PHE A 146 2.40 21.83 3.61
N LEU A 147 2.61 20.58 4.05
CA LEU A 147 1.97 20.01 5.24
C LEU A 147 2.75 20.25 6.54
N ASP A 148 3.92 20.87 6.46
CA ASP A 148 4.79 21.19 7.59
C ASP A 148 5.03 19.99 8.53
N ILE A 149 5.27 18.83 7.92
CA ILE A 149 5.62 17.58 8.61
C ILE A 149 6.78 16.91 7.87
N PRO A 150 7.61 16.11 8.56
CA PRO A 150 8.48 15.17 7.85
C PRO A 150 7.63 14.17 7.06
N LEU A 151 8.12 13.74 5.90
CA LEU A 151 7.65 12.58 5.16
C LEU A 151 8.80 11.58 5.12
N ASP A 152 8.72 10.58 5.98
CA ASP A 152 9.83 9.63 6.25
C ASP A 152 10.03 8.68 5.07
N HIS A 153 8.96 8.32 4.38
CA HIS A 153 8.96 7.38 3.26
C HIS A 153 8.01 7.81 2.13
N TYR A 154 8.15 7.16 0.98
CA TYR A 154 7.16 7.20 -0.08
C TYR A 154 6.79 5.80 -0.58
N VAL A 155 5.60 5.70 -1.16
CA VAL A 155 5.21 4.60 -2.04
C VAL A 155 4.52 5.22 -3.25
N TRP A 156 4.94 4.85 -4.46
CA TRP A 156 4.12 5.09 -5.64
C TRP A 156 3.72 3.78 -6.29
N ILE A 157 2.51 3.78 -6.86
CA ILE A 157 1.95 2.68 -7.62
C ILE A 157 1.27 3.23 -8.87
N ASN A 158 1.39 2.54 -10.00
CA ASN A 158 0.60 2.87 -11.19
C ASN A 158 -0.70 2.04 -11.24
N MET A 159 -1.47 2.18 -12.32
CA MET A 159 -2.77 1.53 -12.47
C MET A 159 -2.65 0.00 -12.52
N GLU A 160 -1.72 -0.56 -13.31
CA GLU A 160 -1.49 -2.01 -13.39
C GLU A 160 -1.07 -2.59 -12.03
N GLY A 161 -0.18 -1.90 -11.31
CA GLY A 161 0.25 -2.29 -9.97
C GLY A 161 -0.92 -2.30 -8.98
N PHE A 162 -1.81 -1.31 -9.06
CA PHE A 162 -2.98 -1.22 -8.20
C PHE A 162 -3.97 -2.35 -8.45
N GLU A 163 -4.29 -2.66 -9.72
CA GLU A 163 -5.15 -3.80 -10.06
C GLU A 163 -4.56 -5.11 -9.54
N ALA A 164 -3.26 -5.34 -9.79
CA ALA A 164 -2.57 -6.53 -9.33
C ALA A 164 -2.54 -6.65 -7.81
N LEU A 165 -2.40 -5.53 -7.08
CA LEU A 165 -2.44 -5.51 -5.61
C LEU A 165 -3.83 -5.87 -5.07
N VAL A 166 -4.91 -5.40 -5.71
CA VAL A 166 -6.27 -5.77 -5.31
C VAL A 166 -6.54 -7.25 -5.60
N ASP A 167 -6.16 -7.75 -6.77
CA ASP A 167 -6.29 -9.17 -7.10
C ASP A 167 -5.42 -10.05 -6.19
N ALA A 168 -4.30 -9.51 -5.70
CA ALA A 168 -3.41 -10.20 -4.80
C ALA A 168 -4.06 -10.63 -3.49
N VAL A 169 -4.96 -9.78 -3.00
CA VAL A 169 -5.65 -9.95 -1.73
C VAL A 169 -7.02 -10.61 -1.91
N ASP A 170 -7.25 -11.26 -3.07
CA ASP A 170 -8.52 -11.87 -3.51
C ASP A 170 -9.67 -10.86 -3.65
N GLY A 171 -9.34 -9.66 -4.12
CA GLY A 171 -10.27 -8.55 -4.26
C GLY A 171 -10.60 -7.87 -2.93
N VAL A 172 -11.37 -6.79 -3.02
CA VAL A 172 -11.76 -5.96 -1.87
C VAL A 172 -13.28 -5.87 -1.75
N GLU A 173 -13.79 -5.65 -0.54
CA GLU A 173 -15.20 -5.35 -0.32
C GLU A 173 -15.36 -3.88 0.01
N VAL A 174 -16.24 -3.19 -0.73
CA VAL A 174 -16.60 -1.77 -0.51
C VAL A 174 -18.10 -1.63 -0.26
N ASN A 175 -18.53 -0.54 0.37
CA ASN A 175 -19.93 -0.23 0.62
C ASN A 175 -20.37 1.02 -0.15
N ASN A 176 -20.79 0.79 -1.38
CA ASN A 176 -21.16 1.85 -2.31
C ASN A 176 -22.43 2.60 -1.88
N LYS A 177 -22.38 3.94 -1.87
CA LYS A 177 -23.45 4.78 -1.32
C LYS A 177 -24.64 4.96 -2.28
N PHE A 178 -24.39 4.89 -3.59
CA PHE A 178 -25.38 5.05 -4.66
C PHE A 178 -24.94 4.27 -5.90
N GLU A 179 -25.88 3.90 -6.75
CA GLU A 179 -25.57 3.16 -7.99
C GLU A 179 -24.93 4.08 -9.04
N PHE A 180 -23.92 3.57 -9.75
CA PHE A 180 -23.30 4.22 -10.90
C PHE A 180 -22.65 3.20 -11.85
N GLU A 181 -22.26 3.64 -13.04
CA GLU A 181 -21.50 2.85 -14.00
C GLU A 181 -20.19 3.56 -14.37
N GLN A 182 -19.07 2.85 -14.39
CA GLN A 182 -17.78 3.43 -14.77
C GLN A 182 -16.95 2.39 -15.51
N ASP A 183 -16.32 2.80 -16.62
CA ASP A 183 -15.42 1.96 -17.44
C ASP A 183 -16.04 0.60 -17.83
N GLY A 184 -17.35 0.55 -18.07
CA GLY A 184 -18.09 -0.67 -18.45
C GLY A 184 -18.50 -1.58 -17.27
N HIS A 185 -18.25 -1.16 -16.03
CA HIS A 185 -18.64 -1.87 -14.82
C HIS A 185 -19.78 -1.16 -14.10
N LYS A 186 -20.76 -1.93 -13.64
CA LYS A 186 -21.88 -1.44 -12.83
C LYS A 186 -21.61 -1.67 -11.36
N PHE A 187 -21.81 -0.62 -10.56
CA PHE A 187 -21.62 -0.62 -9.13
C PHE A 187 -22.96 -0.38 -8.43
N PRO A 188 -23.72 -1.43 -8.06
CA PRO A 188 -24.96 -1.25 -7.31
C PRO A 188 -24.70 -0.62 -5.94
N LYS A 189 -25.74 0.00 -5.36
CA LYS A 189 -25.71 0.49 -3.98
C LYS A 189 -25.56 -0.67 -2.99
N GLY A 190 -24.74 -0.47 -1.96
CA GLY A 190 -24.48 -1.44 -0.89
C GLY A 190 -23.12 -2.14 -1.04
N LYS A 191 -23.01 -3.33 -0.44
CA LYS A 191 -21.76 -4.11 -0.44
C LYS A 191 -21.42 -4.66 -1.81
N ASN A 192 -20.21 -4.42 -2.28
CA ASN A 192 -19.69 -4.90 -3.55
C ASN A 192 -18.31 -5.56 -3.32
N LYS A 193 -18.13 -6.78 -3.84
CA LYS A 193 -16.78 -7.39 -3.95
C LYS A 193 -16.19 -7.00 -5.31
N LEU A 194 -15.04 -6.36 -5.30
CA LEU A 194 -14.36 -5.83 -6.49
C LEU A 194 -13.05 -6.58 -6.71
N ASN A 195 -12.78 -6.98 -7.95
CA ASN A 195 -11.44 -7.36 -8.40
C ASN A 195 -10.62 -6.11 -8.78
N GLY A 196 -9.39 -6.29 -9.28
CA GLY A 196 -8.49 -5.21 -9.68
C GLY A 196 -9.12 -4.19 -10.63
N GLU A 197 -9.56 -4.65 -11.81
CA GLU A 197 -10.18 -3.80 -12.84
C GLU A 197 -11.41 -3.04 -12.28
N GLN A 198 -12.28 -3.73 -11.54
CA GLN A 198 -13.46 -3.12 -10.93
C GLN A 198 -13.10 -2.09 -9.85
N ALA A 199 -12.09 -2.37 -9.03
CA ALA A 199 -11.61 -1.44 -8.02
C ALA A 199 -10.98 -0.20 -8.66
N LEU A 200 -10.26 -0.36 -9.77
CA LEU A 200 -9.71 0.78 -10.51
C LEU A 200 -10.84 1.64 -11.07
N ALA A 201 -11.81 1.04 -11.76
CA ALA A 201 -12.98 1.75 -12.27
C ALA A 201 -13.75 2.45 -11.13
N TYR A 202 -13.98 1.78 -10.00
CA TYR A 202 -14.65 2.34 -8.82
C TYR A 202 -13.95 3.59 -8.27
N THR A 203 -12.61 3.58 -8.22
CA THR A 203 -11.79 4.68 -7.70
C THR A 203 -11.56 5.80 -8.71
N ARG A 204 -11.87 5.61 -10.01
CA ARG A 204 -11.78 6.65 -11.05
C ARG A 204 -13.04 7.49 -11.20
N MET A 205 -14.20 6.95 -10.80
CA MET A 205 -15.48 7.64 -10.99
C MET A 205 -15.49 9.02 -10.29
N ARG A 206 -15.87 10.08 -11.02
CA ARG A 206 -15.92 11.46 -10.51
C ARG A 206 -17.25 12.14 -10.81
N TYR A 207 -17.72 12.02 -12.05
CA TYR A 207 -18.77 12.91 -12.58
C TYR A 207 -20.18 12.55 -12.14
N GLU A 208 -20.42 11.28 -11.80
CA GLU A 208 -21.71 10.83 -11.24
C GLU A 208 -21.80 11.03 -9.72
N ASP A 209 -20.68 11.38 -9.06
CA ASP A 209 -20.68 11.63 -7.62
C ASP A 209 -21.17 13.04 -7.31
N PRO A 210 -22.19 13.20 -6.44
CA PRO A 210 -22.63 14.52 -5.98
C PRO A 210 -21.51 15.35 -5.33
N ASN A 211 -20.48 14.71 -4.78
CA ASN A 211 -19.31 15.36 -4.17
C ASN A 211 -18.12 15.45 -5.13
N GLY A 212 -18.29 15.06 -6.39
CA GLY A 212 -17.28 15.15 -7.43
C GLY A 212 -15.94 14.51 -7.05
N ASP A 213 -14.88 15.32 -7.08
CA ASP A 213 -13.51 14.89 -6.79
C ASP A 213 -13.34 14.39 -5.34
N TYR A 214 -14.02 15.01 -4.38
CA TYR A 214 -13.99 14.58 -2.99
C TYR A 214 -14.65 13.22 -2.79
N GLY A 215 -15.73 12.94 -3.52
CA GLY A 215 -16.33 11.62 -3.55
C GLY A 215 -15.39 10.56 -4.13
N ARG A 216 -14.62 10.91 -5.17
CA ARG A 216 -13.56 10.04 -5.72
C ARG A 216 -12.48 9.74 -4.69
N GLN A 217 -11.99 10.76 -4.00
CA GLN A 217 -10.97 10.62 -2.95
C GLN A 217 -11.46 9.72 -1.81
N ALA A 218 -12.72 9.88 -1.38
CA ALA A 218 -13.31 9.01 -0.36
C ALA A 218 -13.35 7.53 -0.79
N ARG A 219 -13.66 7.25 -2.07
CA ARG A 219 -13.62 5.89 -2.62
C ARG A 219 -12.20 5.33 -2.71
N GLN A 220 -11.22 6.16 -3.04
CA GLN A 220 -9.80 5.78 -3.01
C GLN A 220 -9.36 5.37 -1.59
N GLN A 221 -9.72 6.17 -0.58
CA GLN A 221 -9.46 5.86 0.82
C GLN A 221 -10.18 4.59 1.29
N GLU A 222 -11.45 4.40 0.89
CA GLU A 222 -12.21 3.18 1.20
C GLU A 222 -11.54 1.93 0.62
N VAL A 223 -11.09 1.98 -0.64
CA VAL A 223 -10.39 0.85 -1.26
C VAL A 223 -9.04 0.60 -0.59
N ILE A 224 -8.26 1.63 -0.26
CA ILE A 224 -6.99 1.46 0.47
C ILE A 224 -7.23 0.80 1.84
N GLY A 225 -8.26 1.23 2.58
CA GLY A 225 -8.65 0.59 3.83
C GLY A 225 -9.06 -0.86 3.65
N ALA A 226 -9.82 -1.18 2.59
CA ALA A 226 -10.22 -2.54 2.27
C ALA A 226 -9.04 -3.43 1.84
N ILE A 227 -8.04 -2.88 1.12
CA ILE A 227 -6.79 -3.59 0.82
C ILE A 227 -6.04 -3.89 2.11
N ALA A 228 -5.93 -2.93 3.03
CA ALA A 228 -5.27 -3.13 4.32
C ALA A 228 -5.97 -4.22 5.15
N ASP A 229 -7.29 -4.17 5.29
CA ASP A 229 -8.08 -5.19 6.00
C ASP A 229 -7.90 -6.59 5.38
N ARG A 230 -7.91 -6.68 4.04
CA ARG A 230 -7.66 -7.93 3.33
C ARG A 230 -6.23 -8.42 3.51
N ALA A 231 -5.22 -7.56 3.43
CA ALA A 231 -3.84 -7.92 3.69
C ALA A 231 -3.61 -8.46 5.12
N LEU A 232 -4.37 -7.95 6.09
CA LEU A 232 -4.37 -8.46 7.46
C LEU A 232 -5.05 -9.85 7.54
N THR A 233 -6.19 -10.04 6.90
CA THR A 233 -7.02 -11.24 7.10
C THR A 233 -6.73 -12.39 6.13
N PHE A 234 -6.08 -12.11 5.00
CA PHE A 234 -5.86 -13.06 3.93
C PHE A 234 -4.78 -14.10 4.26
N ASN A 235 -5.15 -15.37 4.16
CA ASN A 235 -4.28 -16.52 4.39
C ASN A 235 -3.90 -17.25 3.08
N GLY A 236 -3.98 -16.58 1.94
CA GLY A 236 -3.83 -17.22 0.63
C GLY A 236 -2.38 -17.30 0.15
N VAL A 237 -1.96 -18.52 -0.18
CA VAL A 237 -0.61 -18.85 -0.67
C VAL A 237 -0.56 -18.97 -2.20
N THR A 238 -1.72 -18.98 -2.86
CA THR A 238 -1.86 -19.67 -4.15
C THR A 238 -1.49 -18.87 -5.40
N ARG A 239 -1.13 -17.58 -5.30
CA ARG A 239 -0.69 -16.75 -6.46
C ARG A 239 0.42 -15.73 -6.18
N TYR A 240 1.12 -15.86 -5.05
CA TYR A 240 2.07 -14.83 -4.57
C TYR A 240 3.14 -14.41 -5.59
N LYS A 241 3.61 -15.32 -6.47
CA LYS A 241 4.63 -14.98 -7.47
C LYS A 241 4.16 -14.01 -8.55
N GLN A 242 2.92 -14.15 -9.02
CA GLN A 242 2.36 -13.27 -10.06
C GLN A 242 2.17 -11.86 -9.50
N ILE A 243 1.69 -11.80 -8.26
CA ILE A 243 1.53 -10.58 -7.47
C ILE A 243 2.88 -9.88 -7.27
N LEU A 244 3.89 -10.61 -6.79
CA LEU A 244 5.22 -10.04 -6.59
C LEU A 244 5.83 -9.51 -7.88
N LYS A 245 5.62 -10.19 -9.02
CA LYS A 245 6.09 -9.71 -10.32
C LYS A 245 5.39 -8.42 -10.75
N ALA A 246 4.08 -8.34 -10.62
CA ALA A 246 3.33 -7.14 -10.97
C ALA A 246 3.71 -5.96 -10.06
N ILE A 247 3.87 -6.18 -8.75
CA ILE A 247 4.37 -5.17 -7.81
C ILE A 247 5.78 -4.72 -8.17
N GLU A 248 6.67 -5.66 -8.53
CA GLU A 248 8.06 -5.35 -8.94
C GLU A 248 8.13 -4.37 -10.12
N GLU A 249 7.24 -4.54 -11.10
CA GLU A 249 7.23 -3.75 -12.35
C GLU A 249 6.48 -2.41 -12.20
N ASN A 250 5.59 -2.29 -11.21
CA ASN A 250 4.58 -1.22 -11.14
C ASN A 250 4.49 -0.46 -9.81
N MET A 251 5.41 -0.71 -8.88
CA MET A 251 5.51 -0.04 -7.59
C MET A 251 6.95 0.34 -7.28
N LYS A 252 7.16 1.49 -6.64
CA LYS A 252 8.43 1.82 -5.97
C LYS A 252 8.21 2.44 -4.61
N THR A 253 9.20 2.31 -3.76
CA THR A 253 9.23 2.85 -2.40
C THR A 253 10.67 3.03 -1.96
N ASP A 254 10.95 3.84 -0.95
CA ASP A 254 12.25 3.88 -0.27
C ASP A 254 12.33 2.99 0.97
N LEU A 255 11.23 2.30 1.35
CA LEU A 255 11.23 1.33 2.44
C LEU A 255 12.19 0.18 2.14
N GLU A 256 13.06 -0.15 3.10
CA GLU A 256 13.89 -1.35 3.01
C GLU A 256 13.05 -2.61 3.31
N PRO A 257 13.43 -3.79 2.78
CA PRO A 257 12.69 -5.02 3.05
C PRO A 257 12.51 -5.31 4.54
N ASP A 258 13.54 -5.05 5.35
CA ASP A 258 13.51 -5.34 6.78
C ASP A 258 12.54 -4.36 7.50
N GLU A 259 12.38 -3.13 7.02
CA GLU A 259 11.34 -2.19 7.47
C GLU A 259 9.94 -2.65 7.07
N MET A 260 9.75 -3.15 5.84
CA MET A 260 8.46 -3.72 5.42
C MET A 260 8.06 -4.90 6.31
N PHE A 261 8.99 -5.80 6.62
CA PHE A 261 8.75 -6.92 7.54
C PHE A 261 8.42 -6.42 8.95
N LYS A 262 9.12 -5.38 9.41
CA LYS A 262 8.85 -4.73 10.69
C LYS A 262 7.46 -4.11 10.75
N ILE A 263 7.04 -3.37 9.72
CA ILE A 263 5.69 -2.81 9.61
C ILE A 263 4.65 -3.94 9.68
N ALA A 264 4.83 -4.99 8.88
CA ALA A 264 3.89 -6.11 8.81
C ALA A 264 3.72 -6.86 10.15
N LYS A 265 4.78 -6.87 10.98
CA LYS A 265 4.80 -7.58 12.27
C LYS A 265 4.42 -6.68 13.44
N ASP A 266 5.08 -5.54 13.59
CA ASP A 266 5.05 -4.72 14.79
C ASP A 266 4.02 -3.57 14.69
N TYR A 267 3.67 -3.13 13.48
CA TYR A 267 2.69 -2.06 13.24
C TYR A 267 1.33 -2.58 12.76
N ARG A 268 1.17 -3.90 12.66
CA ARG A 268 -0.03 -4.59 12.15
C ARG A 268 -1.34 -4.04 12.74
N ASN A 269 -1.36 -3.76 14.04
CA ASN A 269 -2.55 -3.24 14.72
C ASN A 269 -2.92 -1.82 14.29
N CYS A 270 -1.97 -1.00 13.83
CA CYS A 270 -2.21 0.37 13.36
C CYS A 270 -3.07 0.40 12.10
N PHE A 271 -3.15 -0.68 11.34
CA PHE A 271 -3.95 -0.79 10.12
C PHE A 271 -5.38 -1.28 10.39
N THR A 272 -5.71 -1.63 11.63
CA THR A 272 -7.08 -2.03 12.02
C THR A 272 -8.00 -0.82 12.21
N THR A 273 -7.43 0.35 12.50
CA THR A 273 -8.14 1.62 12.67
C THR A 273 -7.51 2.65 11.73
N ILE A 274 -8.25 3.03 10.69
CA ILE A 274 -7.81 4.02 9.70
C ILE A 274 -8.76 5.20 9.74
N ASP A 275 -8.27 6.34 10.22
CA ASP A 275 -8.99 7.61 10.22
C ASP A 275 -8.73 8.32 8.89
N ASN A 276 -9.80 8.57 8.13
CA ASN A 276 -9.71 9.21 6.82
C ASN A 276 -10.06 10.70 6.93
N GLU A 277 -9.19 11.53 6.37
CA GLU A 277 -9.36 12.99 6.29
C GLU A 277 -9.10 13.45 4.86
N THR A 278 -9.63 14.60 4.49
CA THR A 278 -9.41 15.19 3.17
C THR A 278 -9.16 16.67 3.33
N LEU A 279 -8.16 17.18 2.61
CA LEU A 279 -7.87 18.60 2.58
C LEU A 279 -8.89 19.30 1.69
N HIS A 280 -9.64 20.25 2.25
CA HIS A 280 -10.69 20.94 1.52
C HIS A 280 -10.23 22.31 0.99
N GLY A 281 -10.38 22.51 -0.31
CA GLY A 281 -10.08 23.77 -0.99
C GLY A 281 -11.29 24.39 -1.66
N ASN A 282 -11.13 25.67 -2.00
CA ASN A 282 -12.01 26.41 -2.88
C ASN A 282 -11.52 26.29 -4.32
N GLY A 283 -12.44 26.06 -5.26
CA GLY A 283 -12.12 26.06 -6.67
C GLY A 283 -11.92 27.49 -7.18
N GLU A 284 -10.73 27.79 -7.71
CA GLU A 284 -10.40 29.11 -8.25
C GLU A 284 -9.79 29.01 -9.65
N MET A 285 -10.07 29.99 -10.50
CA MET A 285 -9.44 30.12 -11.82
C MET A 285 -8.30 31.15 -11.71
N ILE A 286 -7.06 30.70 -11.89
CA ILE A 286 -5.86 31.53 -11.84
C ILE A 286 -5.11 31.32 -13.16
N ASP A 287 -4.86 32.40 -13.89
CA ASP A 287 -4.19 32.39 -15.19
C ASP A 287 -4.78 31.38 -16.20
N GLY A 288 -6.10 31.21 -16.16
CA GLY A 288 -6.84 30.29 -17.06
C GLY A 288 -6.79 28.82 -16.64
N LEU A 289 -6.15 28.48 -15.53
CA LEU A 289 -6.11 27.14 -14.96
C LEU A 289 -6.98 27.06 -13.69
N SER A 290 -7.69 25.94 -13.53
CA SER A 290 -8.49 25.68 -12.33
C SER A 290 -7.61 25.07 -11.23
N TYR A 291 -7.56 25.71 -10.07
CA TYR A 291 -6.85 25.26 -8.87
C TYR A 291 -7.82 24.98 -7.72
N GLN A 292 -7.37 24.16 -6.78
CA GLN A 292 -7.92 24.07 -5.42
C GLN A 292 -7.04 24.93 -4.51
N VAL A 293 -7.56 26.07 -4.05
CA VAL A 293 -6.88 26.95 -3.09
C VAL A 293 -7.35 26.56 -1.69
N ILE A 294 -6.42 26.11 -0.86
CA ILE A 294 -6.70 25.64 0.50
C ILE A 294 -6.75 26.85 1.43
N PRO A 295 -7.84 27.08 2.17
CA PRO A 295 -7.90 28.12 3.19
C PRO A 295 -6.85 27.89 4.29
N ASP A 296 -6.23 28.96 4.80
CA ASP A 296 -5.20 28.87 5.84
C ASP A 296 -5.68 28.10 7.09
N GLU A 297 -6.93 28.32 7.52
CA GLU A 297 -7.51 27.62 8.67
C GLU A 297 -7.59 26.11 8.46
N GLU A 298 -7.94 25.67 7.24
CA GLU A 298 -8.03 24.26 6.88
C GLU A 298 -6.64 23.63 6.76
N LEU A 299 -5.69 24.36 6.18
CA LEU A 299 -4.30 23.91 6.13
C LEU A 299 -3.75 23.72 7.54
N VAL A 300 -3.89 24.72 8.42
CA VAL A 300 -3.43 24.64 9.82
C VAL A 300 -4.12 23.50 10.56
N ARG A 301 -5.41 23.25 10.33
CA ARG A 301 -6.14 22.11 10.91
C ARG A 301 -5.48 20.78 10.54
N ILE A 302 -5.24 20.55 9.24
CA ILE A 302 -4.62 19.31 8.76
C ILE A 302 -3.15 19.19 9.22
N GLN A 303 -2.37 20.27 9.15
CA GLN A 303 -0.99 20.27 9.66
C GLN A 303 -0.95 19.90 11.16
N THR A 304 -1.86 20.47 11.96
CA THR A 304 -1.95 20.18 13.39
C THR A 304 -2.33 18.72 13.65
N LEU A 305 -3.31 18.21 12.92
CA LEU A 305 -3.73 16.81 12.99
C LEU A 305 -2.55 15.87 12.71
N LEU A 306 -1.83 16.09 11.61
CA LEU A 306 -0.70 15.25 11.19
C LEU A 306 0.46 15.32 12.20
N LYS A 307 0.80 16.52 12.70
CA LYS A 307 1.83 16.69 13.74
C LYS A 307 1.49 15.96 15.04
N GLN A 308 0.23 15.96 15.45
CA GLN A 308 -0.20 15.21 16.64
C GLN A 308 0.01 13.69 16.49
N GLN A 309 -0.04 13.18 15.27
CA GLN A 309 0.23 11.76 14.97
C GLN A 309 1.73 11.43 14.86
N LEU A 310 2.60 12.45 14.79
CA LEU A 310 4.05 12.32 14.69
C LEU A 310 4.76 13.06 15.85
N PRO A 311 4.47 12.73 17.13
CA PRO A 311 5.15 13.36 18.26
C PRO A 311 6.64 13.00 18.24
N LYS A 312 7.46 13.98 17.89
CA LYS A 312 8.92 13.94 18.02
C LYS A 312 9.34 14.35 19.43
#